data_AF-X1BAS7-F1
#
_entry.id   AF-X1BAS7-F1
#
_cell.length_a   1.000
_cell.length_b   1.000
_cell.length_c   1.000
_cell.angle_alpha   90.00
_cell.angle_beta   90.00
_cell.angle_gamma   90.00
#
_symmetry.space_group_name_H-M   'P 1'
#
loop_
_entity.id
_entity.type
_entity.pdbx_description
1 polymer ?
#
loop_
_entity_poly.entity_id
_entity_poly.type
_entity_poly.pdbx_seq_one_letter_code
_entity_poly.pdbx_strand_id
1 'polypeptide(L)'
;MRELFYLGREYAYRSDWIKAVYWLDIYTTRWTYAPELAEVYLLLAHCYWQLQQTDKAKDACLRAIGINANFRAAIELMATMSTGKNEKRWLQFAGTATNEGVVFNRMAKGEHD
;
A
#
# COMPACT_ATOMS: atom_id res chain seq x y z
N MET A 1 -13.69 -3.65 14.18
CA MET A 1 -12.66 -2.74 13.64
C MET A 1 -12.00 -3.26 12.36
N ARG A 2 -11.54 -4.51 12.30
CA ARG A 2 -10.96 -5.14 11.08
C ARG A 2 -11.92 -5.21 9.88
N GLU A 3 -13.23 -5.22 10.12
CA GLU A 3 -14.26 -5.27 9.09
C GLU A 3 -14.18 -4.06 8.16
N LEU A 4 -13.81 -2.87 8.69
CA LEU A 4 -13.65 -1.66 7.87
C LEU A 4 -12.45 -1.78 6.91
N PHE A 5 -11.38 -2.43 7.34
CA PHE A 5 -10.24 -2.73 6.48
C PHE A 5 -10.64 -3.65 5.32
N TYR A 6 -11.31 -4.77 5.63
CA TYR A 6 -11.78 -5.69 4.59
C TYR A 6 -12.83 -5.06 3.67
N LEU A 7 -13.71 -4.23 4.21
CA LEU A 7 -14.70 -3.49 3.43
C LEU A 7 -14.04 -2.50 2.46
N GLY A 8 -13.08 -1.71 2.93
CA GLY A 8 -12.31 -0.79 2.09
C GLY A 8 -11.53 -1.54 1.00
N ARG A 9 -10.93 -2.67 1.34
CA ARG A 9 -10.23 -3.55 0.40
C ARG A 9 -11.16 -4.14 -0.67
N GLU A 10 -12.36 -4.56 -0.30
CA GLU A 10 -13.36 -5.07 -1.24
C GLU A 10 -13.81 -3.98 -2.23
N TYR A 11 -14.03 -2.76 -1.76
CA TYR A 11 -14.31 -1.64 -2.66
C TYR A 11 -13.14 -1.36 -3.61
N ALA A 12 -11.90 -1.44 -3.12
CA ALA A 12 -10.72 -1.29 -3.97
C ALA A 12 -10.66 -2.40 -5.04
N TYR A 13 -11.01 -3.65 -4.71
CA TYR A 13 -11.07 -4.73 -5.71
C TYR A 13 -12.14 -4.53 -6.76
N ARG A 14 -13.24 -3.86 -6.41
CA ARG A 14 -14.30 -3.48 -7.36
C ARG A 14 -14.00 -2.18 -8.10
N SER A 15 -12.81 -1.61 -7.93
CA SER A 15 -12.43 -0.31 -8.51
C SER A 15 -13.31 0.87 -8.06
N ASP A 16 -14.04 0.72 -6.94
CA ASP A 16 -14.77 1.83 -6.31
C ASP A 16 -13.81 2.58 -5.39
N TRP A 17 -12.88 3.31 -6.01
CA TRP A 17 -11.75 3.95 -5.33
C TRP A 17 -12.19 4.98 -4.29
N ILE A 18 -13.30 5.69 -4.55
CA ILE A 18 -13.82 6.72 -3.65
C ILE A 18 -14.34 6.08 -2.37
N LYS A 19 -15.16 5.03 -2.46
CA LYS A 19 -15.63 4.32 -1.27
C LYS A 19 -14.50 3.59 -0.57
N ALA A 20 -13.55 3.03 -1.31
CA ALA A 20 -12.36 2.41 -0.73
C ALA A 20 -11.60 3.41 0.15
N VAL A 21 -11.27 4.59 -0.38
CA VAL A 21 -10.60 5.66 0.39
C VAL A 21 -11.40 6.03 1.64
N TYR A 22 -12.71 6.26 1.51
CA TYR A 22 -13.56 6.62 2.65
C TYR A 22 -13.46 5.62 3.81
N TRP A 23 -13.58 4.32 3.54
CA TRP A 23 -13.53 3.30 4.59
C TRP A 23 -12.13 3.09 5.15
N LEU A 24 -11.11 3.17 4.30
CA LEU A 24 -9.71 3.03 4.70
C LEU A 24 -9.25 4.22 5.57
N ASP A 25 -9.63 5.45 5.23
CA ASP A 25 -9.31 6.63 6.05
C ASP A 25 -9.95 6.52 7.43
N ILE A 26 -11.22 6.14 7.53
CA ILE A 26 -11.87 5.87 8.83
C ILE A 26 -11.09 4.84 9.62
N TYR A 27 -10.66 3.75 8.97
CA TYR A 27 -9.88 2.71 9.63
C TYR A 27 -8.56 3.24 10.21
N THR A 28 -7.81 4.06 9.44
CA THR A 28 -6.53 4.63 9.91
C THR A 28 -6.67 5.51 11.16
N THR A 29 -7.84 6.14 11.39
CA THR A 29 -8.05 7.00 12.56
C THR A 29 -8.36 6.26 13.86
N ARG A 30 -8.77 4.99 13.81
CA ARG A 30 -9.21 4.25 15.00
C ARG A 30 -8.42 2.97 15.26
N TRP A 31 -7.50 2.60 14.39
CA TRP A 31 -6.70 1.39 14.51
C TRP A 31 -5.23 1.71 14.73
N THR A 32 -4.52 0.84 15.45
CA THR A 32 -3.13 1.07 15.87
C THR A 32 -2.19 -0.10 15.55
N TYR A 33 -2.70 -1.23 15.04
CA TYR A 33 -1.83 -2.36 14.72
C TYR A 33 -1.01 -2.08 13.44
N ALA A 34 0.29 -1.88 13.63
CA ALA A 34 1.20 -1.37 12.62
C ALA A 34 1.23 -2.19 11.31
N PRO A 35 1.33 -3.53 11.31
CA PRO A 35 1.34 -4.30 10.06
C PRO A 35 0.11 -4.06 9.17
N GLU A 36 -1.08 -4.00 9.78
CA GLU A 36 -2.32 -3.71 9.04
C GLU A 36 -2.38 -2.25 8.59
N LEU A 37 -1.90 -1.30 9.38
CA LEU A 37 -1.83 0.10 8.96
C LEU A 37 -0.91 0.30 7.76
N ALA A 38 0.24 -0.39 7.71
CA ALA A 38 1.13 -0.34 6.55
C ALA A 38 0.40 -0.81 5.29
N GLU A 39 -0.32 -1.93 5.40
CA GLU A 39 -1.12 -2.51 4.32
C GLU A 39 -2.27 -1.59 3.87
N VAL A 40 -2.95 -0.93 4.82
CA VAL A 40 -4.00 0.07 4.52
C VAL A 40 -3.42 1.26 3.78
N TYR A 41 -2.25 1.75 4.16
CA TYR A 41 -1.60 2.84 3.43
C TYR A 41 -1.16 2.44 2.03
N LEU A 42 -0.76 1.18 1.80
CA LEU A 42 -0.54 0.66 0.44
C LEU A 42 -1.85 0.68 -0.39
N LEU A 43 -2.97 0.23 0.20
CA LEU A 43 -4.27 0.26 -0.48
C LEU A 43 -4.72 1.70 -0.79
N LEU A 44 -4.57 2.63 0.16
CA LEU A 44 -4.82 4.05 -0.05
C LEU A 44 -3.95 4.61 -1.17
N ALA A 45 -2.66 4.27 -1.21
CA ALA A 45 -1.77 4.69 -2.28
C ALA A 45 -2.26 4.24 -3.65
N HIS A 46 -2.67 2.98 -3.79
CA HIS A 46 -3.29 2.48 -5.02
C HIS A 46 -4.57 3.24 -5.38
N CYS A 47 -5.48 3.44 -4.44
CA CYS A 47 -6.73 4.15 -4.69
C CYS A 47 -6.48 5.60 -5.14
N TYR A 48 -5.59 6.31 -4.45
CA TYR A 48 -5.21 7.68 -4.83
C TYR A 48 -4.54 7.73 -6.20
N TRP A 49 -3.71 6.75 -6.53
CA TRP A 49 -3.07 6.67 -7.85
C TRP A 49 -4.11 6.49 -8.97
N GLN A 50 -5.09 5.59 -8.78
CA GLN A 50 -6.18 5.39 -9.74
C GLN A 50 -7.07 6.63 -9.88
N LEU A 51 -7.19 7.42 -8.82
CA LEU A 51 -7.89 8.70 -8.82
C LEU A 51 -7.04 9.87 -9.35
N GLN A 52 -5.86 9.61 -9.91
CA GLN A 52 -4.90 10.62 -10.40
C GLN A 52 -4.44 11.63 -9.33
N GLN A 53 -4.56 11.28 -8.05
CA GLN A 53 -4.10 12.07 -6.91
C GLN A 53 -2.68 11.64 -6.52
N THR A 54 -1.73 11.87 -7.45
CA THR A 54 -0.33 11.40 -7.36
C THR A 54 0.37 11.76 -6.05
N ASP A 55 0.21 12.99 -5.56
CA ASP A 55 0.90 13.42 -4.35
C ASP A 55 0.40 12.66 -3.13
N LYS A 56 -0.91 12.47 -3.00
CA LYS A 56 -1.50 11.66 -1.92
C LYS A 56 -1.09 10.19 -2.02
N ALA A 57 -0.96 9.67 -3.24
CA ALA A 57 -0.51 8.31 -3.45
C ALA A 57 0.94 8.10 -2.97
N LYS A 58 1.82 9.06 -3.26
CA LYS A 58 3.21 9.07 -2.76
C LYS A 58 3.27 9.22 -1.25
N ASP A 59 2.50 10.14 -0.66
CA ASP A 59 2.43 10.31 0.78
C ASP A 59 1.97 9.04 1.49
N ALA A 60 0.97 8.36 0.93
CA ALA A 60 0.50 7.07 1.45
C ALA A 60 1.58 5.99 1.33
N CYS A 61 2.33 5.91 0.22
CA CYS A 61 3.49 5.01 0.11
C CYS A 61 4.53 5.30 1.19
N LEU A 62 4.87 6.58 1.41
CA LEU A 62 5.85 6.97 2.43
C LEU A 62 5.39 6.60 3.84
N ARG A 63 4.08 6.71 4.14
CA ARG A 63 3.53 6.23 5.42
C ARG A 63 3.65 4.71 5.55
N ALA A 64 3.32 3.95 4.51
CA ALA A 64 3.47 2.49 4.51
C ALA A 64 4.93 2.07 4.75
N ILE A 65 5.88 2.70 4.04
CA ILE A 65 7.32 2.47 4.16
C ILE A 65 7.84 2.89 5.54
N GLY A 66 7.34 4.00 6.08
CA GLY A 66 7.71 4.47 7.42
C GLY A 66 7.28 3.53 8.54
N ILE A 67 6.18 2.78 8.33
CA ILE A 67 5.75 1.74 9.27
C ILE A 67 6.53 0.44 9.07
N ASN A 68 6.76 0.04 7.81
CA ASN A 68 7.55 -1.13 7.47
C ASN A 68 8.50 -0.83 6.30
N ALA A 69 9.78 -0.63 6.62
CA ALA A 69 10.82 -0.34 5.63
C ALA A 69 11.13 -1.53 4.70
N ASN A 70 10.76 -2.76 5.09
CA ASN A 70 10.87 -3.96 4.26
C ASN A 70 9.63 -4.18 3.37
N PHE A 71 8.69 -3.23 3.30
CA PHE A 71 7.46 -3.41 2.53
C PHE A 71 7.66 -3.15 1.04
N ARG A 72 8.14 -4.17 0.34
CA ARG A 72 8.52 -4.11 -1.08
C ARG A 72 7.45 -3.50 -1.98
N ALA A 73 6.19 -3.94 -1.82
CA ALA A 73 5.09 -3.49 -2.68
C ALA A 73 4.85 -1.96 -2.61
N ALA A 74 5.00 -1.34 -1.43
CA ALA A 74 4.88 0.11 -1.30
C ALA A 74 6.06 0.85 -1.96
N ILE A 75 7.26 0.28 -1.86
CA ILE A 75 8.47 0.83 -2.50
C ILE A 75 8.37 0.74 -4.03
N GLU A 76 7.88 -0.39 -4.56
CA GLU A 76 7.67 -0.59 -6.00
C GLU A 76 6.62 0.38 -6.53
N LEU A 77 5.50 0.57 -5.83
CA LEU A 77 4.49 1.55 -6.21
C LEU A 77 5.07 2.99 -6.21
N MET A 78 5.85 3.35 -5.20
CA MET A 78 6.56 4.63 -5.14
C MET A 78 7.52 4.82 -6.33
N ALA A 79 8.18 3.74 -6.77
CA ALA A 79 9.02 3.76 -7.96
C ALA A 79 8.21 4.06 -9.22
N THR A 80 7.07 3.37 -9.43
CA THR A 80 6.18 3.56 -10.58
C THR A 80 5.66 5.00 -10.70
N MET A 81 5.47 5.69 -9.58
CA MET A 81 5.01 7.10 -9.55
C MET A 81 6.16 8.12 -9.62
N SER A 82 7.41 7.65 -9.59
CA SER A 82 8.62 8.48 -9.68
C SER A 82 9.16 8.49 -11.10
N THR A 83 10.11 9.37 -11.39
CA THR A 83 10.71 9.49 -12.73
C THR A 83 12.23 9.54 -12.68
N GLY A 84 12.86 9.10 -13.76
CA GLY A 84 14.30 9.26 -14.02
C GLY A 84 15.18 8.59 -12.96
N LYS A 85 16.01 9.37 -12.29
CA LYS A 85 16.96 8.84 -11.29
C LYS A 85 16.25 8.32 -10.03
N ASN A 86 15.11 8.91 -9.67
CA ASN A 86 14.39 8.56 -8.45
C ASN A 86 13.71 7.20 -8.58
N GLU A 87 13.08 6.92 -9.72
CA GLU A 87 12.51 5.60 -10.02
C GLU A 87 13.55 4.49 -9.85
N LYS A 88 14.72 4.63 -10.48
CA LYS A 88 15.82 3.66 -10.37
C LYS A 88 16.26 3.45 -8.93
N ARG A 89 16.29 4.52 -8.13
CA ARG A 89 16.69 4.43 -6.72
C ARG A 89 15.65 3.71 -5.87
N TRP A 90 14.36 3.97 -6.09
CA TRP A 90 13.29 3.24 -5.43
C TRP A 90 13.30 1.76 -5.81
N LEU A 91 13.54 1.42 -7.07
CA LEU A 91 13.69 0.02 -7.50
C LEU A 91 14.88 -0.68 -6.82
N GLN A 92 15.99 0.03 -6.58
CA GLN A 92 17.10 -0.53 -5.80
C GLN A 92 16.68 -0.84 -4.35
N PHE A 93 15.95 0.07 -3.70
CA PHE A 93 15.41 -0.17 -2.35
C PHE A 93 14.42 -1.34 -2.32
N ALA A 94 13.56 -1.45 -3.33
CA ALA A 94 12.63 -2.58 -3.46
C ALA A 94 13.37 -3.92 -3.61
N GLY A 95 14.49 -3.93 -4.34
CA GLY A 95 15.32 -5.12 -4.53
C GLY A 95 15.92 -5.69 -3.24
N THR A 96 16.09 -4.86 -2.21
CA THR A 96 16.61 -5.28 -0.89
C THR A 96 15.52 -5.54 0.15
N ALA A 97 14.25 -5.26 -0.16
CA ALA A 97 13.14 -5.37 0.79
C ALA A 97 12.71 -6.84 0.95
N THR A 98 12.68 -7.31 2.20
CA THR A 98 12.45 -8.74 2.53
C THR A 98 10.98 -9.12 2.67
N ASN A 99 10.06 -8.15 2.70
CA ASN A 99 8.65 -8.33 3.10
C ASN A 99 8.47 -8.93 4.50
N GLU A 100 9.46 -8.84 5.39
CA GLU A 100 9.26 -9.19 6.78
C GLU A 100 8.17 -8.29 7.42
N GLY A 101 7.29 -8.87 8.23
CA GLY A 101 6.25 -8.12 8.94
C GLY A 101 5.08 -7.62 8.09
N VAL A 102 4.93 -8.08 6.84
CA VAL A 102 3.74 -7.79 6.02
C VAL A 102 2.57 -8.70 6.41
N VAL A 103 1.34 -8.21 6.27
CA VAL A 103 0.12 -9.01 6.49
C VAL A 103 -0.14 -9.98 5.34
N PHE A 104 0.17 -9.57 4.09
CA PHE A 104 0.04 -10.41 2.92
C PHE A 104 1.37 -10.56 2.19
N ASN A 105 1.94 -11.77 2.25
CA ASN A 105 3.13 -12.09 1.48
C ASN A 105 2.75 -12.37 0.02
N ARG A 106 3.01 -11.39 -0.84
CA ARG A 106 2.70 -11.43 -2.28
C ARG A 106 3.76 -12.16 -3.12
N MET A 107 4.90 -12.51 -2.52
CA MET A 107 5.99 -13.25 -3.19
C MET A 107 5.80 -14.77 -3.10
N ALA A 108 4.92 -15.24 -2.21
CA ALA A 108 4.54 -16.64 -2.12
C ALA A 108 3.51 -16.97 -3.22
N LYS A 109 3.97 -17.19 -4.46
CA LYS A 109 3.17 -17.87 -5.47
C LYS A 109 3.88 -19.15 -5.90
N GLY A 110 3.29 -20.25 -5.46
CA GLY A 110 3.64 -21.62 -5.77
C GLY A 110 2.81 -22.54 -4.87
N GLU A 111 1.49 -22.51 -5.02
CA GLU A 111 0.52 -23.58 -4.69
C GLU A 111 -0.90 -23.01 -4.77
N HIS A 112 -1.54 -23.20 -5.93
CA HIS A 112 -2.97 -23.45 -6.11
C HIS A 112 -3.15 -23.78 -7.60
N ASP A 113 -2.91 -25.05 -7.92
CA ASP A 113 -3.61 -25.79 -8.98
C ASP A 113 -5.00 -26.17 -8.46
#